data_AF-Q0PBQ9-F1
#
_entry.id   AF-Q0PBQ9-F1
#
_cell.length_a   1.000
_cell.length_b   1.000
_cell.length_c   1.000
_cell.angle_alpha   90.00
_cell.angle_beta   90.00
_cell.angle_gamma   90.00
#
_symmetry.space_group_name_H-M   'P 1'
#
loop_
_entity.id
_entity.type
_entity.pdbx_description
1 polymer ?
#
loop_
_entity_poly.entity_id
_entity_poly.type
_entity_poly.pdbx_seq_one_letter_code
_entity_poly.pdbx_strand_id
1 'polypeptide(L)'
;MQEYTFALKIGEDYLISPMEINPNKTLFSYCDIESAQELSLLKKTNFIEAIKKDYEKFSLNKPKPLGAIFNDCILRRLHNKEHLNQIHFNDFPIVGFSSFGEIYGVGIAKSLVAIFFYEVENFNDFKPRYLKTFIQKYSDFKYYYLNIRAQKLEMTNEINKIILNQLKQNTSEIDKNTSIFKEIFEELENIRRSLTTISESFTNFTNYLEYNLYQSEEKMNLEKEVQSSLKNIDQLNSILDLISGIAEQTILLSLNAGIEAARAGKLGRGFAVVADEVRKLSENTQMGLGEMEGAIKLVIQTIQSIAKSSNSSTQEMNFIRDKTNEFSKIISNLINSGKEISDKLEQRSNVSEDFEKNVNQLKCYEDVLAKLNQY
;
A
#
# COMPACT_ATOMS: atom_id res chain seq x y z
N MET A 1 -49.00 -13.81 3.90
CA MET A 1 -48.84 -12.84 5.00
C MET A 1 -50.01 -11.87 5.17
N GLN A 2 -50.99 -11.83 4.25
CA GLN A 2 -52.14 -10.91 4.37
C GLN A 2 -52.98 -11.11 5.65
N GLU A 3 -53.04 -12.31 6.21
CA GLU A 3 -53.72 -12.60 7.49
C GLU A 3 -52.97 -12.12 8.74
N TYR A 4 -51.74 -11.60 8.61
CA TYR A 4 -50.91 -11.22 9.75
C TYR A 4 -50.66 -9.70 9.80
N THR A 5 -50.38 -9.20 10.99
CA THR A 5 -50.00 -7.81 11.26
C THR A 5 -48.96 -7.77 12.37
N PHE A 6 -48.13 -6.73 12.40
CA PHE A 6 -47.29 -6.47 13.57
C PHE A 6 -48.07 -5.72 14.64
N ALA A 7 -47.72 -5.95 15.89
CA ALA A 7 -48.25 -5.24 17.04
C ALA A 7 -47.20 -5.07 18.13
N LEU A 8 -47.40 -4.04 18.93
CA LEU A 8 -46.65 -3.76 20.15
C LEU A 8 -47.42 -4.33 21.32
N LYS A 9 -46.71 -5.02 22.22
CA LYS A 9 -47.30 -5.48 23.47
C LYS A 9 -47.08 -4.43 24.56
N ILE A 10 -48.15 -3.89 25.12
CA ILE A 10 -48.10 -2.94 26.23
C ILE A 10 -49.01 -3.44 27.34
N GLY A 11 -48.40 -3.90 28.44
CA GLY A 11 -49.09 -4.68 29.45
C GLY A 11 -49.67 -5.97 28.83
N GLU A 12 -50.98 -6.13 28.92
CA GLU A 12 -51.73 -7.24 28.31
C GLU A 12 -52.36 -6.89 26.95
N ASP A 13 -52.24 -5.63 26.50
CA ASP A 13 -52.83 -5.20 25.24
C ASP A 13 -51.84 -5.33 24.09
N TYR A 14 -52.36 -5.72 22.92
CA TYR A 14 -51.63 -5.66 21.66
C TYR A 14 -52.14 -4.50 20.82
N LEU A 15 -51.25 -3.57 20.50
CA LEU A 15 -51.54 -2.38 19.72
C LEU A 15 -50.99 -2.56 18.32
N ILE A 16 -51.86 -2.54 17.31
CA ILE A 16 -51.45 -2.79 15.93
C ILE A 16 -50.43 -1.75 15.49
N SER A 17 -49.26 -2.24 15.11
CA SER A 17 -48.19 -1.42 14.54
C SER A 17 -48.59 -0.97 13.13
N PRO A 18 -48.29 0.26 12.72
CA PRO A 18 -48.46 0.76 11.36
C PRO A 18 -47.48 0.09 10.36
N MET A 19 -47.25 -1.22 10.47
CA MET A 19 -46.41 -1.93 9.53
C MET A 19 -47.23 -2.85 8.62
N GLU A 20 -46.85 -2.86 7.35
CA GLU A 20 -47.34 -3.78 6.34
C GLU A 20 -46.18 -4.62 5.80
N ILE A 21 -46.43 -5.92 5.62
CA ILE A 21 -45.50 -6.80 4.94
C ILE A 21 -45.95 -6.94 3.49
N ASN A 22 -45.18 -6.37 2.58
CA ASN A 22 -45.44 -6.51 1.16
C ASN A 22 -45.14 -7.94 0.68
N PRO A 23 -45.74 -8.39 -0.44
CA PRO A 23 -45.50 -9.72 -1.00
C PRO A 23 -44.02 -10.03 -1.30
N ASN A 24 -43.22 -9.01 -1.58
CA ASN A 24 -41.76 -9.10 -1.80
C ASN A 24 -40.93 -9.14 -0.50
N LYS A 25 -41.56 -9.32 0.67
CA LYS A 25 -40.94 -9.32 2.01
C LYS A 25 -40.34 -7.98 2.46
N THR A 26 -40.63 -6.86 1.78
CA THR A 26 -40.29 -5.54 2.33
C THR A 26 -41.30 -5.15 3.40
N LEU A 27 -40.79 -4.59 4.49
CA LEU A 27 -41.60 -4.01 5.56
C LEU A 27 -41.81 -2.53 5.29
N PHE A 28 -43.06 -2.12 5.12
CA PHE A 28 -43.44 -0.71 5.02
C PHE A 28 -43.99 -0.24 6.36
N SER A 29 -43.41 0.81 6.95
CA SER A 29 -43.93 1.41 8.18
C SER A 29 -44.55 2.77 7.88
N TYR A 30 -45.73 3.03 8.41
CA TYR A 30 -46.38 4.35 8.39
C TYR A 30 -46.04 5.21 9.62
N CYS A 31 -45.17 4.72 10.53
CA CYS A 31 -44.58 5.53 11.61
C CYS A 31 -43.12 5.14 11.88
N ASP A 32 -42.42 5.97 12.65
CA ASP A 32 -41.09 5.65 13.14
C ASP A 32 -41.14 4.44 14.08
N ILE A 33 -40.15 3.55 13.93
CA ILE A 33 -39.94 2.42 14.83
C ILE A 33 -38.73 2.75 15.67
N GLU A 34 -38.91 2.76 16.99
CA GLU A 34 -37.81 3.04 17.89
C GLU A 34 -36.85 1.86 17.95
N SER A 35 -35.55 2.15 18.10
CA SER A 35 -34.56 1.12 18.40
C SER A 35 -34.92 0.43 19.72
N ALA A 36 -34.73 -0.89 19.78
CA ALA A 36 -35.14 -1.76 20.90
C ALA A 36 -36.66 -1.98 21.06
N GLN A 37 -37.47 -1.57 20.09
CA GLN A 37 -38.89 -1.88 20.09
C GLN A 37 -39.14 -3.34 19.65
N GLU A 38 -39.82 -4.12 20.47
CA GLU A 38 -40.21 -5.49 20.13
C GLU A 38 -41.54 -5.51 19.35
N LEU A 39 -41.51 -6.09 18.15
CA LEU A 39 -42.67 -6.24 17.29
C LEU A 39 -43.15 -7.69 17.31
N SER A 40 -44.36 -7.92 17.82
CA SER A 40 -45.02 -9.22 17.78
C SER A 40 -45.78 -9.40 16.47
N LEU A 41 -45.59 -10.53 15.79
CA LEU A 41 -46.40 -10.90 14.63
C LEU A 41 -47.70 -11.58 15.10
N LEU A 42 -48.84 -10.97 14.82
CA LEU A 42 -50.17 -11.44 15.23
C LEU A 42 -51.03 -11.80 14.03
N LYS A 43 -51.97 -12.74 14.23
CA LYS A 43 -53.02 -13.05 13.26
C LYS A 43 -54.17 -12.04 13.41
N LYS A 44 -54.64 -11.48 12.29
CA LYS A 44 -55.77 -10.54 12.24
C LYS A 44 -57.07 -11.25 12.67
N THR A 45 -57.89 -10.55 13.45
CA THR A 45 -59.26 -10.96 13.78
C THR A 45 -60.26 -10.39 12.77
N ASN A 46 -61.48 -10.94 12.75
CA ASN A 46 -62.56 -10.37 11.94
C ASN A 46 -62.92 -8.96 12.47
N PHE A 47 -62.80 -7.96 11.59
CA PHE A 47 -62.97 -6.54 11.92
C PHE A 47 -64.34 -6.20 12.53
N ILE A 48 -65.43 -6.75 11.97
CA ILE A 48 -66.79 -6.44 12.42
C ILE A 48 -67.09 -7.13 13.75
N GLU A 49 -66.72 -8.40 13.87
CA GLU A 49 -66.92 -9.17 15.11
C GLU A 49 -66.13 -8.57 16.27
N ALA A 50 -64.90 -8.12 16.02
CA ALA A 50 -64.07 -7.47 17.03
C ALA A 50 -64.74 -6.20 17.57
N ILE A 51 -65.21 -5.30 16.69
CA ILE A 51 -65.86 -4.04 17.11
C ILE A 51 -67.14 -4.30 17.89
N LYS A 52 -67.98 -5.25 17.43
CA LYS A 52 -69.23 -5.59 18.12
C LYS A 52 -68.93 -6.11 19.53
N LYS A 53 -68.01 -7.07 19.64
CA LYS A 53 -67.59 -7.65 20.92
C LYS A 53 -66.99 -6.61 21.87
N ASP A 54 -66.16 -5.70 21.35
CA ASP A 54 -65.54 -4.65 22.14
C ASP A 54 -66.58 -3.63 22.62
N TYR A 55 -67.54 -3.26 21.77
CA TYR A 55 -68.64 -2.36 22.15
C TYR A 55 -69.57 -2.99 23.18
N GLU A 56 -69.96 -4.26 23.01
CA GLU A 56 -70.77 -5.00 24.00
C GLU A 56 -70.09 -5.05 25.36
N LYS A 57 -68.78 -5.36 25.38
CA LYS A 57 -67.98 -5.36 26.61
C LYS A 57 -67.85 -3.95 27.21
N PHE A 58 -67.80 -2.92 26.37
CA PHE A 58 -67.76 -1.54 26.80
C PHE A 58 -69.11 -1.04 27.32
N SER A 59 -70.23 -1.40 26.72
CA SER A 59 -71.57 -0.93 27.09
C SER A 59 -72.15 -1.65 28.31
N LEU A 60 -71.60 -2.79 28.70
CA LEU A 60 -72.00 -3.55 29.88
C LEU A 60 -72.10 -2.64 31.13
N ASN A 61 -73.25 -2.70 31.81
CA ASN A 61 -73.59 -1.94 33.01
C ASN A 61 -73.53 -0.41 32.85
N LYS A 62 -73.87 0.12 31.66
CA LYS A 62 -74.00 1.56 31.41
C LYS A 62 -75.40 1.89 30.90
N PRO A 63 -75.92 3.10 31.19
CA PRO A 63 -77.16 3.56 30.58
C PRO A 63 -76.98 3.77 29.07
N LYS A 64 -78.10 3.97 28.38
CA LYS A 64 -78.08 4.34 26.96
C LYS A 64 -77.30 5.66 26.77
N PRO A 65 -76.32 5.74 25.85
CA PRO A 65 -75.63 7.00 25.58
C PRO A 65 -76.58 8.08 25.05
N LEU A 66 -76.37 9.33 25.48
CA LEU A 66 -76.99 10.51 24.86
C LEU A 66 -76.43 10.79 23.46
N GLY A 67 -75.17 10.43 23.24
CA GLY A 67 -74.46 10.61 21.99
C GLY A 67 -72.98 10.22 22.13
N ALA A 68 -72.24 10.24 21.02
CA ALA A 68 -70.82 9.94 21.05
C ALA A 68 -70.00 10.71 20.00
N ILE A 69 -68.73 10.96 20.31
CA ILE A 69 -67.73 11.48 19.38
C ILE A 69 -66.73 10.36 19.07
N PHE A 70 -66.59 10.03 17.79
CA PHE A 70 -65.70 8.97 17.30
C PHE A 70 -64.46 9.60 16.62
N ASN A 71 -63.27 9.21 17.06
CA ASN A 71 -62.02 9.40 16.34
C ASN A 71 -61.62 8.06 15.69
N ASP A 72 -61.78 8.00 14.38
CA ASP A 72 -61.54 6.80 13.58
C ASP A 72 -60.23 6.91 12.79
N CYS A 73 -59.24 6.08 13.13
CA CYS A 73 -57.92 6.13 12.54
C CYS A 73 -57.99 6.02 11.01
N ILE A 74 -57.34 6.94 10.28
CA ILE A 74 -57.38 6.96 8.81
C ILE A 74 -56.91 5.64 8.20
N LEU A 75 -55.89 5.00 8.79
CA LEU A 75 -55.42 3.69 8.38
C LEU A 75 -56.46 2.59 8.65
N ARG A 76 -57.27 2.70 9.72
CA ARG A 76 -58.38 1.76 9.96
C ARG A 76 -59.40 1.84 8.84
N ARG A 77 -59.80 3.06 8.48
CA ARG A 77 -60.81 3.31 7.45
C ARG A 77 -60.34 2.89 6.07
N LEU A 78 -59.10 3.23 5.72
CA LEU A 78 -58.50 2.88 4.43
C LEU A 78 -58.46 1.35 4.22
N HIS A 79 -58.01 0.62 5.24
CA HIS A 79 -57.82 -0.83 5.13
C HIS A 79 -59.10 -1.66 5.30
N ASN A 80 -60.20 -1.07 5.81
CA ASN A 80 -61.47 -1.77 6.04
C ASN A 80 -62.62 -1.17 5.24
N LYS A 81 -62.33 -0.40 4.18
CA LYS A 81 -63.30 0.40 3.40
C LYS A 81 -64.55 -0.38 3.00
N GLU A 82 -64.39 -1.64 2.58
CA GLU A 82 -65.48 -2.52 2.13
C GLU A 82 -66.40 -3.00 3.26
N HIS A 83 -65.95 -2.91 4.51
CA HIS A 83 -66.66 -3.40 5.69
C HIS A 83 -67.24 -2.25 6.54
N LEU A 84 -66.78 -1.00 6.35
CA LEU A 84 -67.19 0.14 7.18
C LEU A 84 -68.71 0.37 7.19
N ASN A 85 -69.38 0.12 6.06
CA ASN A 85 -70.84 0.29 5.94
C ASN A 85 -71.66 -0.75 6.72
N GLN A 86 -71.02 -1.80 7.25
CA GLN A 86 -71.67 -2.86 8.03
C GLN A 86 -71.69 -2.55 9.55
N ILE A 87 -71.05 -1.46 9.97
CA ILE A 87 -71.02 -1.03 11.37
C ILE A 87 -72.16 -0.03 11.59
N HIS A 88 -73.09 -0.39 12.47
CA HIS A 88 -74.26 0.42 12.78
C HIS A 88 -74.35 0.69 14.29
N PHE A 89 -74.38 1.97 14.65
CA PHE A 89 -74.64 2.45 16.01
C PHE A 89 -75.85 3.38 15.96
N ASN A 90 -77.04 2.82 15.78
CA ASN A 90 -78.23 3.58 15.40
C ASN A 90 -79.00 4.14 16.60
N ASP A 91 -78.60 3.80 17.82
CA ASP A 91 -79.39 4.08 19.02
C ASP A 91 -79.18 5.49 19.59
N PHE A 92 -78.15 6.21 19.15
CA PHE A 92 -77.77 7.53 19.64
C PHE A 92 -77.05 8.35 18.55
N PRO A 93 -77.10 9.69 18.59
CA PRO A 93 -76.38 10.53 17.63
C PRO A 93 -74.85 10.37 17.77
N ILE A 94 -74.15 10.34 16.62
CA ILE A 94 -72.70 10.23 16.55
C ILE A 94 -72.12 11.34 15.69
N VAL A 95 -71.05 11.96 16.17
CA VAL A 95 -70.16 12.82 15.38
C VAL A 95 -68.82 12.10 15.23
N GLY A 96 -68.25 12.10 14.03
CA GLY A 96 -66.99 11.40 13.76
C GLY A 96 -65.98 12.27 13.03
N PHE A 97 -64.70 12.08 13.33
CA PHE A 97 -63.58 12.61 12.55
C PHE A 97 -62.51 11.54 12.39
N SER A 98 -61.57 11.75 11.47
CA SER A 98 -60.45 10.83 11.23
C SER A 98 -59.12 11.53 11.49
N SER A 99 -58.25 10.89 12.27
CA SER A 99 -56.86 11.29 12.46
C SER A 99 -55.92 10.10 12.34
N PHE A 100 -54.61 10.33 12.41
CA PHE A 100 -53.71 9.24 12.81
C PHE A 100 -53.94 8.94 14.29
N GLY A 101 -53.83 7.66 14.66
CA GLY A 101 -54.07 7.23 16.02
C GLY A 101 -52.76 7.27 16.80
N GLU A 102 -52.80 7.92 17.96
CA GLU A 102 -51.74 7.87 18.95
C GLU A 102 -52.41 7.75 20.31
N ILE A 103 -51.94 6.84 21.16
CA ILE A 103 -52.41 6.76 22.55
C ILE A 103 -51.17 6.70 23.43
N TYR A 104 -51.08 7.66 24.37
CA TYR A 104 -49.99 7.81 25.32
C TYR A 104 -48.59 7.90 24.69
N GLY A 105 -48.43 8.55 23.54
CA GLY A 105 -47.14 8.65 22.83
C GLY A 105 -46.93 7.57 21.78
N VAL A 106 -47.67 6.46 21.86
CA VAL A 106 -47.47 5.31 20.98
C VAL A 106 -48.34 5.49 19.75
N GLY A 107 -47.72 5.50 18.58
CA GLY A 107 -48.43 5.48 17.31
C GLY A 107 -49.25 4.19 17.21
N ILE A 108 -50.58 4.31 17.29
CA ILE A 108 -51.49 3.17 17.20
C ILE A 108 -52.23 3.27 15.89
N ALA A 109 -51.85 2.40 14.97
CA ALA A 109 -52.51 2.28 13.71
C ALA A 109 -53.83 1.51 13.87
N LYS A 110 -54.77 1.81 12.98
CA LYS A 110 -56.00 1.02 12.83
C LYS A 110 -56.89 1.00 14.09
N SER A 111 -56.80 2.02 14.93
CA SER A 111 -57.60 2.21 16.15
C SER A 111 -58.93 2.93 15.91
N LEU A 112 -59.89 2.70 16.80
CA LEU A 112 -61.10 3.51 16.95
C LEU A 112 -61.20 3.96 18.40
N VAL A 113 -61.16 5.26 18.62
CA VAL A 113 -61.34 5.86 19.96
C VAL A 113 -62.66 6.60 19.96
N ALA A 114 -63.45 6.46 21.03
CA ALA A 114 -64.74 7.15 21.13
C ALA A 114 -64.98 7.68 22.54
N ILE A 115 -65.59 8.86 22.60
CA ILE A 115 -66.07 9.50 23.82
C ILE A 115 -67.59 9.41 23.81
N PHE A 116 -68.17 8.73 24.79
CA PHE A 116 -69.62 8.57 24.94
C PHE A 116 -70.11 9.47 26.06
N PHE A 117 -71.23 10.16 25.80
CA PHE A 117 -71.90 11.02 26.77
C PHE A 117 -73.09 10.25 27.37
N TYR A 118 -73.20 10.27 28.69
CA TYR A 118 -74.26 9.56 29.43
C TYR A 118 -74.96 10.54 30.36
N GLU A 119 -76.27 10.38 30.49
CA GLU A 119 -77.02 10.98 31.58
C GLU A 119 -77.02 10.01 32.76
N VAL A 120 -76.67 10.51 33.94
CA VAL A 120 -76.57 9.69 35.15
C VAL A 120 -77.15 10.49 36.31
N GLU A 121 -78.15 9.94 37.00
CA GLU A 121 -78.79 10.60 38.15
C GLU A 121 -77.81 10.82 39.32
N ASN A 122 -76.96 9.82 39.58
CA ASN A 122 -75.93 9.88 40.61
C ASN A 122 -74.59 9.39 40.05
N PHE A 123 -73.60 10.29 40.01
CA PHE A 123 -72.27 10.01 39.47
C PHE A 123 -71.60 8.79 40.14
N ASN A 124 -71.88 8.54 41.42
CA ASN A 124 -71.28 7.42 42.16
C ASN A 124 -71.74 6.03 41.67
N ASP A 125 -72.89 5.97 40.99
CA ASP A 125 -73.42 4.72 40.42
C ASP A 125 -72.82 4.44 39.04
N PHE A 126 -72.35 5.48 38.35
CA PHE A 126 -71.60 5.33 37.11
C PHE A 126 -70.19 4.84 37.43
N LYS A 127 -69.88 3.61 37.01
CA LYS A 127 -68.57 2.97 37.22
C LYS A 127 -67.81 2.88 35.88
N PRO A 128 -67.28 3.98 35.34
CA PRO A 128 -66.56 3.97 34.08
C PRO A 128 -65.29 3.14 34.22
N ARG A 129 -65.23 2.04 33.44
CA ARG A 129 -64.07 1.12 33.40
C ARG A 129 -62.77 1.88 33.20
N TYR A 130 -62.75 2.85 32.27
CA TYR A 130 -61.54 3.58 31.93
C TYR A 130 -61.00 4.42 33.09
N LEU A 131 -61.84 5.12 33.86
CA LEU A 131 -61.38 5.88 35.03
C LEU A 131 -60.78 4.97 36.10
N LYS A 132 -61.32 3.76 36.28
CA LYS A 132 -60.77 2.77 37.22
C LYS A 132 -59.44 2.19 36.75
N THR A 133 -59.27 1.98 35.44
CA THR A 133 -58.06 1.37 34.88
C THR A 133 -57.03 2.39 34.39
N PHE A 134 -57.33 3.69 34.42
CA PHE A 134 -56.50 4.74 33.83
C PHE A 134 -55.09 4.73 34.42
N ILE A 135 -54.96 4.65 35.75
CA ILE A 135 -53.67 4.63 36.43
C ILE A 135 -52.87 3.40 35.96
N GLN A 136 -53.49 2.22 35.95
CA GLN A 136 -52.84 0.99 35.50
C GLN A 136 -52.39 1.09 34.04
N LYS A 137 -53.27 1.53 33.12
CA LYS A 137 -52.92 1.68 31.71
C LYS A 137 -51.80 2.69 31.52
N TYR A 138 -51.91 3.86 32.14
CA TYR A 138 -50.84 4.86 32.09
C TYR A 138 -49.51 4.32 32.64
N SER A 139 -49.54 3.54 33.72
CA SER A 139 -48.37 2.83 34.25
C SER A 139 -47.79 1.81 33.26
N ASP A 140 -48.62 1.03 32.55
CA ASP A 140 -48.16 0.08 31.53
C ASP A 140 -47.42 0.79 30.38
N PHE A 141 -47.96 1.92 29.90
CA PHE A 141 -47.29 2.73 28.86
C PHE A 141 -46.00 3.37 29.37
N LYS A 142 -45.99 3.90 30.60
CA LYS A 142 -44.75 4.43 31.22
C LYS A 142 -43.69 3.34 31.36
N TYR A 143 -44.07 2.14 31.80
CA TYR A 143 -43.17 0.99 31.91
C TYR A 143 -42.63 0.58 30.54
N TYR A 144 -43.47 0.53 29.51
CA TYR A 144 -43.07 0.23 28.14
C TYR A 144 -41.96 1.17 27.63
N TYR A 145 -42.12 2.50 27.79
CA TYR A 145 -41.08 3.47 27.40
C TYR A 145 -39.80 3.35 28.22
N LEU A 146 -39.91 3.08 29.52
CA LEU A 146 -38.75 2.83 30.37
C LEU A 146 -38.00 1.57 29.93
N ASN A 147 -38.71 0.51 29.56
CA ASN A 147 -38.13 -0.74 29.08
C ASN A 147 -37.41 -0.55 27.73
N ILE A 148 -38.02 0.12 26.75
CA ILE A 148 -37.35 0.46 25.48
C ILE A 148 -36.09 1.28 25.73
N ARG A 149 -36.16 2.28 26.62
CA ARG A 149 -34.99 3.09 26.99
C ARG A 149 -33.89 2.24 27.62
N ALA A 150 -34.22 1.31 28.51
CA ALA A 150 -33.27 0.41 29.15
C ALA A 150 -32.60 -0.52 28.11
N GLN A 151 -33.38 -1.16 27.24
CA GLN A 151 -32.86 -2.02 26.18
C GLN A 151 -32.00 -1.25 25.18
N LYS A 152 -32.37 -0.01 24.84
CA LYS A 152 -31.55 0.86 23.98
C LYS A 152 -30.18 1.16 24.61
N LEU A 153 -30.13 1.40 25.92
CA LEU A 153 -28.87 1.59 26.65
C LEU A 153 -28.05 0.29 26.67
N GLU A 154 -28.68 -0.86 26.86
CA GLU A 154 -28.02 -2.17 26.81
C GLU A 154 -27.41 -2.45 25.43
N MET A 155 -28.17 -2.23 24.35
CA MET A 155 -27.67 -2.36 22.98
C MET A 155 -26.49 -1.41 22.71
N THR A 156 -26.56 -0.17 23.21
CA THR A 156 -25.47 0.82 23.08
C THR A 156 -24.22 0.36 23.83
N ASN A 157 -24.38 -0.22 25.03
CA ASN A 157 -23.29 -0.78 25.82
C ASN A 157 -22.62 -1.96 25.09
N GLU A 158 -23.39 -2.85 24.49
CA GLU A 158 -22.85 -3.97 23.70
C GLU A 158 -22.10 -3.49 22.46
N ILE A 159 -22.64 -2.51 21.72
CA ILE A 159 -21.94 -1.88 20.58
C ILE A 159 -20.61 -1.25 21.06
N ASN A 160 -20.62 -0.52 22.17
CA ASN A 160 -19.41 0.08 22.73
C ASN A 160 -18.37 -0.98 23.13
N LYS A 161 -18.77 -2.09 23.74
CA LYS A 161 -17.86 -3.21 24.07
C LYS A 161 -17.23 -3.82 22.82
N ILE A 162 -18.02 -4.02 21.76
CA ILE A 162 -17.51 -4.54 20.48
C ILE A 162 -16.47 -3.58 19.89
N ILE A 163 -16.77 -2.28 19.86
CA ILE A 163 -15.86 -1.24 19.36
C ILE A 163 -14.58 -1.19 20.18
N LEU A 164 -14.66 -1.22 21.51
CA LEU A 164 -13.50 -1.19 22.40
C LEU A 164 -12.61 -2.43 22.22
N ASN A 165 -13.20 -3.61 22.08
CA ASN A 165 -12.45 -4.84 21.78
C ASN A 165 -11.74 -4.77 20.43
N GLN A 166 -12.40 -4.23 19.39
CA GLN A 166 -11.78 -4.02 18.09
C GLN A 166 -10.61 -3.03 18.16
N LEU A 167 -10.77 -1.93 18.91
CA LEU A 167 -9.70 -0.95 19.11
C LEU A 167 -8.51 -1.55 19.85
N LYS A 168 -8.74 -2.37 20.89
CA LYS A 168 -7.66 -3.08 21.60
C LYS A 168 -6.87 -4.02 20.70
N GLN A 169 -7.56 -4.79 19.86
CA GLN A 169 -6.90 -5.66 18.87
C GLN A 169 -6.04 -4.84 17.91
N ASN A 170 -6.57 -3.73 17.40
CA ASN A 170 -5.82 -2.85 16.51
C ASN A 170 -4.60 -2.22 17.20
N THR A 171 -4.68 -1.83 18.48
CA THR A 171 -3.52 -1.33 19.23
C THR A 171 -2.41 -2.37 19.33
N SER A 172 -2.74 -3.64 19.61
CA SER A 172 -1.72 -4.69 19.66
C SER A 172 -1.01 -4.90 18.32
N GLU A 173 -1.71 -4.76 17.18
CA GLU A 173 -1.10 -4.81 15.86
C GLU A 173 -0.22 -3.58 15.58
N ILE A 174 -0.61 -2.41 16.10
CA ILE A 174 0.16 -1.17 15.99
C ILE A 174 1.45 -1.25 16.82
N ASP A 175 1.41 -1.82 18.02
CA ASP A 175 2.59 -2.06 18.84
C ASP A 175 3.62 -2.97 18.12
N LYS A 176 3.15 -4.04 17.45
CA LYS A 176 3.99 -4.90 16.61
C LYS A 176 4.59 -4.14 15.42
N ASN A 177 3.82 -3.28 14.77
CA ASN A 177 4.33 -2.47 13.67
C ASN A 177 5.39 -1.48 14.15
N THR A 178 5.25 -0.91 15.35
CA THR A 178 6.25 -0.02 15.95
C THR A 178 7.58 -0.75 16.20
N SER A 179 7.56 -2.02 16.64
CA SER A 179 8.81 -2.79 16.79
C SER A 179 9.45 -3.09 15.42
N ILE A 180 8.65 -3.45 14.41
CA ILE A 180 9.12 -3.67 13.05
C ILE A 180 9.76 -2.39 12.48
N PHE A 181 9.18 -1.22 12.72
CA PHE A 181 9.77 0.05 12.27
C PHE A 181 11.15 0.29 12.88
N LYS A 182 11.34 -0.01 14.18
CA LYS A 182 12.65 0.10 14.84
C LYS A 182 13.69 -0.82 14.22
N GLU A 183 13.33 -2.06 13.92
CA GLU A 183 14.21 -3.02 13.24
C GLU A 183 14.61 -2.49 11.85
N ILE A 184 13.66 -1.98 11.06
CA ILE A 184 13.95 -1.40 9.74
C ILE A 184 14.85 -0.17 9.85
N PHE A 185 14.67 0.67 10.88
CA PHE A 185 15.55 1.82 11.14
C PHE A 185 17.01 1.39 11.39
N GLU A 186 17.21 0.37 12.21
CA GLU A 186 18.54 -0.18 12.49
C GLU A 186 19.18 -0.77 11.23
N GLU A 187 18.41 -1.48 10.41
CA GLU A 187 18.87 -2.01 9.12
C GLU A 187 19.25 -0.89 8.14
N LEU A 188 18.43 0.17 8.04
CA LEU A 188 18.73 1.32 7.18
C LEU A 188 19.98 2.06 7.63
N GLU A 189 20.22 2.20 8.93
CA GLU A 189 21.46 2.79 9.44
C GLU A 189 22.68 1.94 9.08
N ASN A 190 22.56 0.61 9.16
CA ASN A 190 23.63 -0.30 8.74
C ASN A 190 23.90 -0.22 7.23
N ILE A 191 22.85 -0.15 6.41
CA ILE A 191 22.95 0.05 4.96
C ILE A 191 23.61 1.40 4.66
N ARG A 192 23.18 2.47 5.34
CA ARG A 192 23.72 3.82 5.18
C ARG A 192 25.21 3.84 5.48
N ARG A 193 25.64 3.27 6.61
CA ARG A 193 27.07 3.16 6.96
C ARG A 193 27.85 2.41 5.88
N SER A 194 27.33 1.27 5.42
CA SER A 194 27.97 0.48 4.36
C SER A 194 28.10 1.27 3.06
N LEU A 195 27.06 2.00 2.65
CA LEU A 195 27.08 2.86 1.48
C LEU A 195 28.06 4.02 1.62
N THR A 196 28.20 4.61 2.81
CA THR A 196 29.22 5.65 3.07
C THR A 196 30.63 5.08 2.92
N THR A 197 30.92 3.92 3.51
CA THR A 197 32.22 3.26 3.36
C THR A 197 32.53 2.86 1.91
N ILE A 198 31.52 2.38 1.19
CA ILE A 198 31.64 2.09 -0.24
C ILE A 198 31.92 3.39 -1.00
N SER A 199 31.18 4.47 -0.74
CA SER A 199 31.39 5.78 -1.37
C SER A 199 32.81 6.31 -1.15
N GLU A 200 33.34 6.21 0.07
CA GLU A 200 34.72 6.61 0.38
C GLU A 200 35.74 5.76 -0.39
N SER A 201 35.51 4.44 -0.44
CA SER A 201 36.36 3.52 -1.19
C SER A 201 36.35 3.82 -2.70
N PHE A 202 35.20 4.17 -3.26
CA PHE A 202 35.06 4.57 -4.65
C PHE A 202 35.71 5.93 -4.95
N THR A 203 35.63 6.89 -4.03
CA THR A 203 36.37 8.15 -4.15
C THR A 203 37.88 7.91 -4.18
N ASN A 204 38.39 7.07 -3.26
CA ASN A 204 39.81 6.71 -3.24
C ASN A 204 40.24 5.96 -4.52
N PHE A 205 39.39 5.05 -5.00
CA PHE A 205 39.62 4.33 -6.25
C PHE A 205 39.61 5.26 -7.47
N THR A 206 38.69 6.24 -7.51
CA THR A 206 38.62 7.26 -8.57
C THR A 206 39.89 8.10 -8.58
N ASN A 207 40.33 8.58 -7.41
CA ASN A 207 41.59 9.33 -7.29
C ASN A 207 42.80 8.51 -7.75
N TYR A 208 42.84 7.21 -7.42
CA TYR A 208 43.89 6.30 -7.87
C TYR A 208 43.84 6.08 -9.40
N LEU A 209 42.65 5.93 -9.99
CA LEU A 209 42.49 5.82 -11.44
C LEU A 209 42.91 7.09 -12.16
N GLU A 210 42.53 8.26 -11.65
CA GLU A 210 42.95 9.55 -12.21
C GLU A 210 44.47 9.70 -12.17
N TYR A 211 45.12 9.30 -11.06
CA TYR A 211 46.57 9.26 -10.97
C TYR A 211 47.20 8.34 -12.03
N ASN A 212 46.67 7.13 -12.23
CA ASN A 212 47.20 6.20 -13.24
C ASN A 212 46.95 6.68 -14.67
N LEU A 213 45.80 7.31 -14.94
CA LEU A 213 45.50 7.93 -16.22
C LEU A 213 46.43 9.10 -16.51
N TYR A 214 46.70 9.96 -15.52
CA TYR A 214 47.66 11.05 -15.67
C TYR A 214 49.07 10.52 -15.97
N GLN A 215 49.52 9.47 -15.26
CA GLN A 215 50.80 8.80 -15.56
C GLN A 215 50.81 8.15 -16.96
N SER A 216 49.66 7.64 -17.43
CA SER A 216 49.50 7.13 -18.79
C SER A 216 49.48 8.24 -19.84
N GLU A 217 48.99 9.43 -19.53
CA GLU A 217 48.97 10.60 -20.42
C GLU A 217 50.33 11.33 -20.46
N GLU A 218 51.09 11.36 -19.36
CA GLU A 218 52.50 11.79 -19.38
C GLU A 218 53.37 10.90 -20.29
N LYS A 219 52.86 9.72 -20.67
CA LYS A 219 53.36 8.91 -21.79
C LYS A 219 52.93 9.38 -23.18
N MET A 220 52.60 10.67 -23.35
CA MET A 220 52.89 11.36 -24.63
C MET A 220 54.37 11.18 -25.02
N ASN A 221 55.22 10.82 -24.05
CA ASN A 221 56.57 10.29 -24.27
C ASN A 221 56.61 8.89 -24.87
N LEU A 222 55.71 7.94 -24.55
CA LEU A 222 55.80 6.58 -25.11
C LEU A 222 55.50 6.57 -26.61
N GLU A 223 54.47 7.27 -27.07
CA GLU A 223 54.23 7.37 -28.53
C GLU A 223 55.41 8.05 -29.22
N LYS A 224 55.95 9.12 -28.62
CA LYS A 224 57.17 9.79 -29.13
C LYS A 224 58.41 8.90 -29.07
N GLU A 225 58.56 8.07 -28.05
CA GLU A 225 59.67 7.12 -27.84
C GLU A 225 59.57 5.94 -28.81
N VAL A 226 58.36 5.44 -29.05
CA VAL A 226 58.09 4.43 -30.07
C VAL A 226 58.43 5.00 -31.44
N GLN A 227 57.95 6.21 -31.77
CA GLN A 227 58.26 6.87 -33.04
C GLN A 227 59.75 7.18 -33.20
N SER A 228 60.42 7.66 -32.14
CA SER A 228 61.86 7.93 -32.17
C SER A 228 62.67 6.65 -32.29
N SER A 229 62.28 5.57 -31.60
CA SER A 229 62.94 4.27 -31.69
C SER A 229 62.79 3.65 -33.07
N LEU A 230 61.59 3.72 -33.68
CA LEU A 230 61.38 3.27 -35.06
C LEU A 230 62.23 4.07 -36.04
N LYS A 231 62.31 5.39 -35.89
CA LYS A 231 63.19 6.25 -36.70
C LYS A 231 64.67 5.90 -36.54
N ASN A 232 65.13 5.62 -35.31
CA ASN A 232 66.51 5.20 -35.06
C ASN A 232 66.80 3.83 -35.71
N ILE A 233 65.82 2.93 -35.72
CA ILE A 233 65.93 1.63 -36.39
C ILE A 233 66.01 1.79 -37.91
N ASP A 234 65.25 2.70 -38.51
CA ASP A 234 65.35 3.00 -39.95
C ASP A 234 66.74 3.52 -40.32
N GLN A 235 67.33 4.35 -39.47
CA GLN A 235 68.71 4.80 -39.62
C GLN A 235 69.71 3.65 -39.49
N LEU A 236 69.50 2.74 -38.53
CA LEU A 236 70.35 1.55 -38.39
C LEU A 236 70.28 0.65 -39.61
N ASN A 237 69.08 0.38 -40.15
CA ASN A 237 68.92 -0.40 -41.38
C ASN A 237 69.68 0.25 -42.54
N SER A 238 69.61 1.57 -42.69
CA SER A 238 70.36 2.31 -43.72
C SER A 238 71.89 2.14 -43.59
N ILE A 239 72.40 2.05 -42.36
CA ILE A 239 73.82 1.78 -42.10
C ILE A 239 74.17 0.33 -42.43
N LEU A 240 73.30 -0.63 -42.08
CA LEU A 240 73.53 -2.04 -42.40
C LEU A 240 73.53 -2.30 -43.90
N ASP A 241 72.64 -1.66 -44.66
CA ASP A 241 72.62 -1.72 -46.11
C ASP A 241 73.94 -1.20 -46.70
N LEU A 242 74.48 -0.11 -46.14
CA LEU A 242 75.78 0.43 -46.54
C LEU A 242 76.94 -0.52 -46.22
N ILE A 243 76.96 -1.13 -45.03
CA ILE A 243 78.01 -2.10 -44.66
C ILE A 243 77.89 -3.37 -45.51
N SER A 244 76.66 -3.81 -45.82
CA SER A 244 76.39 -4.93 -46.72
C SER A 244 76.97 -4.68 -48.09
N GLY A 245 76.75 -3.48 -48.65
CA GLY A 245 77.36 -3.04 -49.90
C GLY A 245 78.89 -3.00 -49.85
N ILE A 246 79.49 -2.56 -48.73
CA ILE A 246 80.95 -2.59 -48.54
C ILE A 246 81.48 -4.02 -48.48
N ALA A 247 80.81 -4.91 -47.75
CA ALA A 247 81.21 -6.31 -47.63
C ALA A 247 81.14 -7.01 -49.00
N GLU A 248 80.08 -6.79 -49.77
CA GLU A 248 79.94 -7.32 -51.13
C GLU A 248 81.04 -6.82 -52.08
N GLN A 249 81.34 -5.51 -52.05
CA GLN A 249 82.46 -4.95 -52.80
C GLN A 249 83.80 -5.55 -52.39
N THR A 250 83.99 -5.80 -51.09
CA THR A 250 85.23 -6.36 -50.53
C THR A 250 85.40 -7.83 -50.93
N ILE A 251 84.31 -8.61 -50.96
CA ILE A 251 84.31 -9.96 -51.54
C ILE A 251 84.77 -9.91 -53.00
N LEU A 252 84.23 -8.98 -53.79
CA LEU A 252 84.58 -8.85 -55.21
C LEU A 252 86.05 -8.43 -55.42
N LEU A 253 86.57 -7.52 -54.58
CA LEU A 253 87.99 -7.13 -54.57
C LEU A 253 88.90 -8.31 -54.19
N SER A 254 88.50 -9.09 -53.18
CA SER A 254 89.24 -10.28 -52.73
C SER A 254 89.31 -11.35 -53.82
N LEU A 255 88.23 -11.54 -54.57
CA LEU A 255 88.16 -12.45 -55.71
C LEU A 255 89.12 -12.00 -56.82
N ASN A 256 89.09 -10.71 -57.16
CA ASN A 256 89.99 -10.13 -58.16
C ASN A 256 91.48 -10.27 -57.73
N ALA A 257 91.78 -10.02 -56.45
CA ALA A 257 93.11 -10.20 -55.90
C ALA A 257 93.57 -11.67 -55.92
N GLY A 258 92.66 -12.61 -55.62
CA GLY A 258 92.92 -14.05 -55.69
C GLY A 258 93.22 -14.51 -57.12
N ILE A 259 92.50 -13.98 -58.10
CA ILE A 259 92.75 -14.24 -59.54
C ILE A 259 94.15 -13.73 -59.95
N GLU A 260 94.52 -12.51 -59.53
CA GLU A 260 95.82 -11.94 -59.90
C GLU A 260 96.99 -12.62 -59.16
N ALA A 261 96.77 -13.04 -57.91
CA ALA A 261 97.70 -13.87 -57.16
C ALA A 261 97.93 -15.24 -57.84
N ALA A 262 96.87 -15.85 -58.39
CA ALA A 262 96.98 -17.07 -59.18
C ALA A 262 97.77 -16.85 -60.49
N ARG A 263 97.57 -15.70 -61.16
CA ARG A 263 98.34 -15.32 -62.37
C ARG A 263 99.82 -15.14 -62.11
N ALA A 264 100.21 -14.58 -60.96
CA ALA A 264 101.61 -14.39 -60.57
C ALA A 264 102.34 -15.70 -60.18
N GLY A 265 101.64 -16.84 -60.11
CA GLY A 265 102.22 -18.15 -59.82
C GLY A 265 102.90 -18.21 -58.46
N LYS A 266 104.20 -18.55 -58.43
CA LYS A 266 104.96 -18.67 -57.16
C LYS A 266 105.13 -17.33 -56.45
N LEU A 267 105.22 -16.21 -57.18
CA LEU A 267 105.37 -14.87 -56.61
C LEU A 267 104.08 -14.40 -55.91
N GLY A 268 102.91 -14.87 -56.36
CA GLY A 268 101.61 -14.47 -55.85
C GLY A 268 101.13 -15.22 -54.60
N ARG A 269 101.87 -16.22 -54.09
CA ARG A 269 101.39 -17.04 -52.96
C ARG A 269 101.02 -16.25 -51.71
N GLY A 270 101.80 -15.22 -51.37
CA GLY A 270 101.49 -14.33 -50.25
C GLY A 270 100.19 -13.55 -50.47
N PHE A 271 100.00 -13.02 -51.68
CA PHE A 271 98.77 -12.32 -52.06
C PHE A 271 97.54 -13.23 -52.08
N ALA A 272 97.69 -14.50 -52.48
CA ALA A 272 96.59 -15.46 -52.49
C ALA A 272 96.06 -15.71 -51.08
N VAL A 273 96.96 -15.88 -50.10
CA VAL A 273 96.57 -16.05 -48.68
C VAL A 273 95.83 -14.83 -48.17
N VAL A 274 96.31 -13.62 -48.48
CA VAL A 274 95.62 -12.38 -48.09
C VAL A 274 94.25 -12.27 -48.76
N ALA A 275 94.15 -12.58 -50.05
CA ALA A 275 92.89 -12.55 -50.78
C ALA A 275 91.85 -13.50 -50.19
N ASP A 276 92.24 -14.75 -49.87
CA ASP A 276 91.35 -15.71 -49.21
C ASP A 276 90.93 -15.26 -47.81
N GLU A 277 91.82 -14.61 -47.06
CA GLU A 277 91.51 -14.08 -45.72
C GLU A 277 90.54 -12.89 -45.80
N VAL A 278 90.71 -11.98 -46.76
CA VAL A 278 89.78 -10.86 -47.01
C VAL A 278 88.41 -11.38 -47.46
N ARG A 279 88.38 -12.43 -48.29
CA ARG A 279 87.15 -13.09 -48.71
C ARG A 279 86.37 -13.63 -47.51
N LYS A 280 87.04 -14.44 -46.68
CA LYS A 280 86.45 -14.99 -45.45
C LYS A 280 85.97 -13.91 -44.50
N LEU A 281 86.73 -12.83 -44.33
CA LEU A 281 86.34 -11.70 -43.47
C LEU A 281 85.05 -11.05 -43.98
N SER A 282 84.89 -10.91 -45.29
CA SER A 282 83.72 -10.27 -45.89
C SER A 282 82.50 -11.19 -45.90
N GLU A 283 82.68 -12.50 -46.13
CA GLU A 283 81.64 -13.53 -45.92
C GLU A 283 81.15 -13.55 -44.46
N ASN A 284 82.08 -13.52 -43.50
CA ASN A 284 81.76 -13.41 -42.07
C ASN A 284 81.02 -12.10 -41.74
N THR A 285 81.38 -10.99 -42.40
CA THR A 285 80.69 -9.70 -42.24
C THR A 285 79.26 -9.79 -42.75
N GLN A 286 79.01 -10.40 -43.92
CA GLN A 286 77.66 -10.58 -44.44
C GLN A 286 76.79 -11.48 -43.55
N MET A 287 77.35 -12.56 -43.01
CA MET A 287 76.65 -13.41 -42.05
C MET A 287 76.24 -12.62 -40.80
N GLY A 288 77.17 -11.83 -40.23
CA GLY A 288 76.89 -10.98 -39.07
C GLY A 288 75.84 -9.90 -39.35
N LEU A 289 75.81 -9.33 -40.56
CA LEU A 289 74.77 -8.39 -40.97
C LEU A 289 73.39 -9.06 -41.05
N GLY A 290 73.31 -10.28 -41.56
CA GLY A 290 72.06 -11.06 -41.59
C GLY A 290 71.52 -11.36 -40.18
N GLU A 291 72.41 -11.70 -39.24
CA GLU A 291 72.04 -11.85 -37.83
C GLU A 291 71.54 -10.53 -37.22
N MET A 292 72.18 -9.41 -37.56
CA MET A 292 71.79 -8.08 -37.08
C MET A 292 70.45 -7.61 -37.66
N GLU A 293 70.16 -7.90 -38.94
CA GLU A 293 68.85 -7.65 -39.55
C GLU A 293 67.76 -8.46 -38.82
N GLY A 294 68.03 -9.73 -38.50
CA GLY A 294 67.15 -10.57 -37.69
C GLY A 294 66.90 -9.97 -36.30
N ALA A 295 67.94 -9.50 -35.62
CA ALA A 295 67.84 -8.84 -34.33
C ALA A 295 67.01 -7.55 -34.39
N ILE A 296 67.19 -6.72 -35.43
CA ILE A 296 66.41 -5.49 -35.63
C ILE A 296 64.93 -5.82 -35.85
N LYS A 297 64.59 -6.83 -36.64
CA LYS A 297 63.20 -7.26 -36.83
C LYS A 297 62.54 -7.63 -35.51
N LEU A 298 63.26 -8.33 -34.61
CA LEU A 298 62.77 -8.64 -33.26
C LEU A 298 62.57 -7.37 -32.41
N VAL A 299 63.45 -6.38 -32.51
CA VAL A 299 63.29 -5.09 -31.81
C VAL A 299 62.06 -4.34 -32.31
N ILE A 300 61.84 -4.27 -33.64
CA ILE A 300 60.64 -3.64 -34.22
C ILE A 300 59.37 -4.32 -33.70
N GLN A 301 59.32 -5.65 -33.74
CA GLN A 301 58.18 -6.41 -33.24
C GLN A 301 57.93 -6.14 -31.74
N THR A 302 58.99 -6.05 -30.95
CA THR A 302 58.92 -5.75 -29.51
C THR A 302 58.35 -4.35 -29.27
N ILE A 303 58.84 -3.34 -29.99
CA ILE A 303 58.34 -1.95 -29.90
C ILE A 303 56.86 -1.86 -30.28
N GLN A 304 56.46 -2.51 -31.38
CA GLN A 304 55.06 -2.54 -31.81
C GLN A 304 54.15 -3.23 -30.78
N SER A 305 54.63 -4.33 -30.18
CA SER A 305 53.91 -5.02 -29.11
C SER A 305 53.73 -4.13 -27.87
N ILE A 306 54.78 -3.38 -27.48
CA ILE A 306 54.71 -2.42 -26.37
C ILE A 306 53.69 -1.31 -26.66
N ALA A 307 53.71 -0.74 -27.87
CA ALA A 307 52.77 0.30 -28.28
C ALA A 307 51.32 -0.19 -28.23
N LYS A 308 51.06 -1.39 -28.77
CA LYS A 308 49.72 -2.02 -28.73
C LYS A 308 49.26 -2.30 -27.30
N SER A 309 50.15 -2.83 -26.46
CA SER A 309 49.86 -3.10 -25.04
C SER A 309 49.53 -1.82 -24.29
N SER A 310 50.27 -0.73 -24.54
CA SER A 310 50.01 0.56 -23.90
C SER A 310 48.67 1.14 -24.32
N ASN A 311 48.36 1.16 -25.62
CA ASN A 311 47.07 1.67 -26.11
C ASN A 311 45.89 0.88 -25.54
N SER A 312 46.01 -0.45 -25.45
CA SER A 312 44.98 -1.31 -24.84
C SER A 312 44.80 -0.98 -23.36
N SER A 313 45.90 -0.82 -22.61
CA SER A 313 45.87 -0.43 -21.20
C SER A 313 45.16 0.92 -20.98
N THR A 314 45.41 1.91 -21.83
CA THR A 314 44.75 3.23 -21.73
C THR A 314 43.25 3.14 -22.03
N GLN A 315 42.83 2.31 -22.99
CA GLN A 315 41.42 2.06 -23.28
C GLN A 315 40.71 1.38 -22.11
N GLU A 316 41.34 0.38 -21.50
CA GLU A 316 40.82 -0.31 -20.32
C GLU A 316 40.68 0.63 -19.13
N MET A 317 41.67 1.48 -18.86
CA MET A 317 41.59 2.46 -17.77
C MET A 317 40.45 3.48 -17.98
N ASN A 318 40.25 3.97 -19.21
CA ASN A 318 39.14 4.85 -19.53
C ASN A 318 37.78 4.16 -19.31
N PHE A 319 37.65 2.90 -19.72
CA PHE A 319 36.45 2.11 -19.48
C PHE A 319 36.17 1.94 -17.97
N ILE A 320 37.20 1.65 -17.17
CA ILE A 320 37.07 1.53 -15.71
C ILE A 320 36.65 2.86 -15.10
N ARG A 321 37.22 4.00 -15.54
CA ARG A 321 36.83 5.34 -15.08
C ARG A 321 35.34 5.60 -15.32
N ASP A 322 34.86 5.32 -16.53
CA ASP A 322 33.46 5.55 -16.89
C ASP A 322 32.51 4.67 -16.04
N LYS A 323 32.89 3.40 -15.79
CA LYS A 323 32.15 2.49 -14.90
C LYS A 323 32.17 2.93 -13.44
N THR A 324 33.28 3.48 -12.98
CA THR A 324 33.44 4.03 -11.62
C THR A 324 32.50 5.22 -11.41
N ASN A 325 32.42 6.11 -12.39
CA ASN A 325 31.49 7.25 -12.38
C ASN A 325 30.01 6.82 -12.37
N GLU A 326 29.67 5.77 -13.13
CA GLU A 326 28.33 5.17 -13.11
C GLU A 326 28.00 4.61 -11.72
N PHE A 327 28.93 3.89 -11.11
CA PHE A 327 28.74 3.30 -9.78
C PHE A 327 28.61 4.35 -8.67
N SER A 328 29.39 5.43 -8.72
CA SER A 328 29.27 6.57 -7.79
C SER A 328 27.88 7.23 -7.84
N LYS A 329 27.25 7.30 -9.02
CA LYS A 329 25.86 7.77 -9.16
C LYS A 329 24.87 6.81 -8.52
N ILE A 330 25.05 5.50 -8.70
CA ILE A 330 24.19 4.48 -8.09
C ILE A 330 24.26 4.55 -6.56
N ILE A 331 25.47 4.64 -5.98
CA ILE A 331 25.65 4.79 -4.53
C ILE A 331 24.92 6.04 -4.02
N SER A 332 25.09 7.18 -4.71
CA SER A 332 24.45 8.44 -4.34
C SER A 332 22.92 8.31 -4.35
N ASN A 333 22.35 7.62 -5.34
CA ASN A 333 20.91 7.36 -5.41
C ASN A 333 20.44 6.43 -4.29
N LEU A 334 21.22 5.42 -3.90
CA LEU A 334 20.91 4.54 -2.80
C LEU A 334 20.92 5.27 -1.44
N ILE A 335 21.88 6.18 -1.23
CA ILE A 335 21.92 7.03 -0.02
C ILE A 335 20.66 7.90 0.06
N ASN A 336 20.28 8.55 -1.04
CA ASN A 336 19.07 9.37 -1.08
C ASN A 336 17.80 8.55 -0.85
N SER A 337 17.71 7.35 -1.45
CA SER A 337 16.56 6.45 -1.27
C SER A 337 16.46 5.96 0.17
N GLY A 338 17.59 5.63 0.82
CA GLY A 338 17.62 5.25 2.23
C GLY A 338 17.13 6.36 3.14
N LYS A 339 17.49 7.62 2.85
CA LYS A 339 16.98 8.79 3.57
C LYS A 339 15.46 8.96 3.43
N GLU A 340 14.93 8.83 2.21
CA GLU A 340 13.48 8.94 1.98
C GLU A 340 12.69 7.85 2.74
N ILE A 341 13.21 6.62 2.80
CA ILE A 341 12.60 5.53 3.55
C ILE A 341 12.63 5.84 5.06
N SER A 342 13.77 6.33 5.57
CA SER A 342 13.92 6.75 6.97
C SER A 342 12.88 7.82 7.35
N ASP A 343 12.74 8.87 6.55
CA ASP A 343 11.78 9.96 6.80
C ASP A 343 10.32 9.44 6.82
N LYS A 344 9.97 8.51 5.92
CA LYS A 344 8.64 7.89 5.86
C LYS A 344 8.35 6.99 7.05
N LEU A 345 9.35 6.26 7.53
CA LEU A 345 9.22 5.41 8.72
C LEU A 345 9.05 6.26 9.98
N GLU A 346 9.73 7.40 10.07
CA GLU A 346 9.62 8.31 11.22
C GLU A 346 8.20 8.88 11.30
N GLN A 347 7.66 9.34 10.17
CA GLN A 347 6.27 9.79 10.10
C GLN A 347 5.27 8.71 10.51
N ARG A 348 5.48 7.46 10.07
CA ARG A 348 4.62 6.33 10.46
C ARG A 348 4.74 5.99 11.94
N SER A 349 5.94 6.07 12.51
CA SER A 349 6.17 5.86 13.95
C SER A 349 5.41 6.89 14.77
N ASN A 350 5.49 8.17 14.42
CA ASN A 350 4.79 9.25 15.13
C ASN A 350 3.25 9.05 15.11
N VAL A 351 2.70 8.65 13.95
CA VAL A 351 1.26 8.35 13.84
C VAL A 351 0.88 7.12 14.68
N SER A 352 1.76 6.12 14.76
CA SER A 352 1.60 4.93 15.60
C SER A 352 1.48 5.31 17.08
N GLU A 353 2.40 6.14 17.57
CA GLU A 353 2.43 6.64 18.95
C GLU A 353 1.20 7.49 19.29
N ASP A 354 0.78 8.37 18.37
CA ASP A 354 -0.45 9.17 18.54
C ASP A 354 -1.70 8.29 18.60
N PHE A 355 -1.77 7.24 17.78
CA PHE A 355 -2.86 6.27 17.83
C PHE A 355 -2.88 5.51 19.16
N GLU A 356 -1.72 5.03 19.62
CA GLU A 356 -1.59 4.33 20.91
C GLU A 356 -2.06 5.22 22.07
N LYS A 357 -1.64 6.49 22.08
CA LYS A 357 -2.08 7.48 23.06
C LYS A 357 -3.60 7.67 23.05
N ASN A 358 -4.20 7.77 21.87
CA ASN A 358 -5.65 7.93 21.73
C ASN A 358 -6.40 6.68 22.22
N VAL A 359 -5.92 5.47 21.94
CA VAL A 359 -6.56 4.25 22.46
C VAL A 359 -6.38 4.11 23.97
N ASN A 360 -5.22 4.50 24.52
CA ASN A 360 -5.01 4.51 25.96
C ASN A 360 -5.95 5.51 26.67
N GLN A 361 -6.26 6.66 26.06
CA GLN A 361 -7.32 7.55 26.56
C GLN A 361 -8.71 6.89 26.50
N LEU A 362 -8.99 6.08 25.47
CA LEU A 362 -10.24 5.32 25.37
C LEU A 362 -10.39 4.22 26.44
N LYS A 363 -9.28 3.58 26.84
CA LYS A 363 -9.29 2.60 27.95
C LYS A 363 -9.75 3.24 29.27
N CYS A 364 -9.41 4.50 29.54
CA CYS A 364 -9.91 5.20 30.73
C CYS A 364 -11.46 5.28 30.76
N TYR A 365 -12.12 5.40 29.59
CA TYR A 365 -13.58 5.37 29.53
C TYR A 365 -14.14 3.96 29.77
N GLU A 366 -13.43 2.92 29.34
CA GLU A 366 -13.80 1.54 29.64
C GLU A 366 -13.77 1.25 31.14
N ASP A 367 -12.74 1.73 31.85
CA ASP A 367 -12.66 1.59 33.31
C ASP A 367 -13.85 2.27 34.02
N VAL A 368 -14.32 3.40 33.49
CA VAL A 368 -15.52 4.07 33.97
C VAL A 368 -16.78 3.25 33.67
N LEU A 369 -16.91 2.73 32.44
CA LEU A 369 -18.05 1.88 32.05
C LEU A 369 -18.10 0.59 32.89
N ALA A 370 -16.96 -0.03 33.16
CA ALA A 370 -16.86 -1.22 34.01
C ALA A 370 -17.32 -0.93 35.44
N LYS A 371 -16.92 0.21 36.02
CA LYS A 371 -17.39 0.66 37.34
C LYS A 371 -18.89 0.96 37.36
N LEU A 372 -19.43 1.59 36.31
CA LEU A 372 -20.85 1.90 36.22
C LEU A 372 -21.72 0.64 36.10
N ASN A 373 -21.24 -0.42 35.43
CA ASN A 373 -21.96 -1.69 35.31
C ASN A 373 -21.92 -2.57 36.58
N GLN A 374 -21.14 -2.19 37.61
CA GLN A 374 -21.11 -2.90 38.90
C GLN A 374 -22.18 -2.40 39.89
N TYR A 375 -22.87 -1.31 39.56
CA TYR A 375 -24.02 -0.78 40.30
C TYR A 375 -25.30 -1.07 39.55
#